data_AF-X1FY92-F1
#
_entry.id   AF-X1FY92-F1
#
_cell.length_a   1.000
_cell.length_b   1.000
_cell.length_c   1.000
_cell.angle_alpha   90.00
_cell.angle_beta   90.00
_cell.angle_gamma   90.00
#
_symmetry.space_group_name_H-M   'P 1'
#
loop_
_entity.id
_entity.type
_entity.pdbx_description
1 polymer ?
#
loop_
_entity_poly.entity_id
_entity_poly.type
_entity_poly.pdbx_seq_one_letter_code
_entity_poly.pdbx_strand_id
1 'polypeptide(L)'
;MIENKKKVWIFSFEYAGVVKVGGLGEVPANQAKHLVEQFDITVFMPSHGQLENLKKKFKLEKLQFTCVGQINPSFIGINEQEASYYISFYKFKMENVNIVLISGENSFTSKYLDDKTVYNPETIKGKISLFSIGIQCLVEFFIENNRSDLPEVVHLHDYHVVLPYIGMKQILAKNNLNVASILTIHLLTWPRFEYDFYRASGIDETVLELINGLWLRLPK
;
A
#
# COMPACT_ATOMS: atom_id res chain seq x y z
N MET A 1 9.92 -27.86 -16.51
CA MET A 1 9.13 -26.65 -16.80
C MET A 1 8.91 -25.94 -15.48
N ILE A 2 9.41 -24.72 -15.32
CA ILE A 2 9.11 -23.93 -14.11
C ILE A 2 7.68 -23.42 -14.33
N GLU A 3 6.73 -23.94 -13.55
CA GLU A 3 5.36 -23.42 -13.53
C GLU A 3 5.42 -21.91 -13.24
N ASN A 4 4.70 -21.12 -14.04
CA ASN A 4 4.67 -19.68 -13.83
C ASN A 4 3.93 -19.43 -12.51
N LYS A 5 4.67 -19.01 -11.47
CA LYS A 5 4.11 -18.80 -10.13
C LYS A 5 3.05 -17.70 -10.19
N LYS A 6 1.92 -17.91 -9.52
CA LYS A 6 0.90 -16.85 -9.36
C LYS A 6 1.48 -15.70 -8.54
N LYS A 7 1.20 -14.46 -8.95
CA LYS A 7 1.60 -13.21 -8.30
C LYS A 7 0.67 -12.89 -7.14
N VAL A 8 1.25 -12.79 -5.96
CA VAL A 8 0.54 -12.40 -4.73
C VAL A 8 1.15 -11.11 -4.22
N TRP A 9 0.29 -10.10 -4.05
CA TRP A 9 0.68 -8.88 -3.36
C TRP A 9 0.30 -8.97 -1.89
N ILE A 10 1.18 -8.51 -1.01
CA ILE A 10 0.93 -8.40 0.41
C ILE A 10 1.02 -6.92 0.77
N PHE A 11 -0.04 -6.36 1.33
CA PHE A 11 0.02 -5.00 1.87
C PHE A 11 0.21 -5.09 3.38
N SER A 12 1.24 -4.44 3.89
CA SER A 12 1.54 -4.42 5.32
C SER A 12 2.24 -3.11 5.73
N PHE A 13 2.12 -2.74 7.00
CA PHE A 13 2.90 -1.64 7.60
C PHE A 13 4.10 -2.15 8.40
N GLU A 14 4.19 -3.47 8.60
CA GLU A 14 5.32 -4.11 9.27
C GLU A 14 5.80 -5.31 8.46
N TYR A 15 7.11 -5.53 8.47
CA TYR A 15 7.70 -6.73 7.89
C TYR A 15 9.03 -7.00 8.60
N ALA A 16 9.12 -8.14 9.29
CA ALA A 16 10.35 -8.53 9.98
C ALA A 16 11.54 -8.59 9.00
N GLY A 17 12.62 -7.87 9.35
CA GLY A 17 13.78 -7.64 8.48
C GLY A 17 13.83 -6.25 7.85
N VAL A 18 12.69 -5.53 7.80
CA VAL A 18 12.59 -4.14 7.35
C VAL A 18 12.30 -3.20 8.52
N VAL A 19 11.09 -3.29 9.08
CA VAL A 19 10.67 -2.58 10.29
C VAL A 19 9.58 -3.39 10.98
N LYS A 20 9.65 -3.47 12.31
CA LYS A 20 8.66 -4.10 13.17
C LYS A 20 8.57 -3.38 14.50
N VAL A 21 7.37 -3.35 15.07
CA VAL A 21 7.05 -2.80 16.39
C VAL A 21 6.67 -3.92 17.36
N GLY A 22 6.02 -4.98 16.88
CA GLY A 22 5.59 -6.10 17.71
C GLY A 22 5.52 -7.43 16.95
N GLY A 23 4.73 -8.37 17.48
CA GLY A 23 4.55 -9.69 16.87
C GLY A 23 3.81 -9.67 15.53
N LEU A 24 3.04 -8.61 15.25
CA LEU A 24 2.31 -8.46 13.98
C LEU A 24 3.26 -8.51 12.78
N GLY A 25 4.40 -7.81 12.83
CA GLY A 25 5.38 -7.80 11.75
C GLY A 25 6.05 -9.14 11.44
N GLU A 26 6.00 -10.10 12.35
CA GLU A 26 6.50 -11.47 12.13
C GLU A 26 5.55 -12.28 11.23
N VAL A 27 4.25 -12.00 11.27
CA VAL A 27 3.23 -12.74 10.52
C VAL A 27 3.40 -12.58 9.00
N PRO A 28 3.37 -11.37 8.40
CA PRO A 28 3.52 -11.21 6.96
C PRO A 28 4.89 -11.68 6.48
N ALA A 29 5.94 -11.50 7.29
CA ALA A 29 7.29 -11.93 6.95
C ALA A 29 7.43 -13.46 6.89
N ASN A 30 6.97 -14.17 7.93
CA ASN A 30 7.01 -15.62 7.94
C ASN A 30 6.08 -16.22 6.88
N GLN A 31 4.88 -15.67 6.68
CA GLN A 31 3.98 -16.15 5.64
C GLN A 31 4.60 -15.99 4.24
N ALA A 32 5.15 -14.81 3.93
CA ALA A 32 5.80 -14.57 2.65
C ALA A 32 6.99 -15.52 2.43
N LYS A 33 7.86 -15.67 3.43
CA LYS A 33 9.02 -16.58 3.38
C LYS A 33 8.64 -18.02 3.06
N HIS A 34 7.58 -18.55 3.66
CA HIS A 34 7.19 -19.96 3.47
C HIS A 34 6.39 -20.19 2.17
N LEU A 35 5.81 -19.15 1.59
CA LEU A 35 4.99 -19.24 0.37
C LEU A 35 5.74 -18.86 -0.90
N VAL A 36 6.92 -18.25 -0.80
CA VAL A 36 7.69 -17.74 -1.96
C VAL A 36 8.14 -18.84 -2.93
N GLU A 37 8.21 -20.09 -2.48
CA GLU A 37 8.51 -21.22 -3.37
C GLU A 37 7.32 -21.61 -4.24
N GLN A 38 6.10 -21.23 -3.87
CA GLN A 38 4.86 -21.54 -4.61
C GLN A 38 4.31 -20.33 -5.36
N PHE A 39 4.57 -19.12 -4.86
CA PHE A 39 4.01 -17.86 -5.36
C PHE A 39 5.10 -16.83 -5.65
N ASP A 40 4.86 -15.93 -6.61
CA ASP A 40 5.67 -14.72 -6.80
C ASP A 40 5.15 -13.62 -5.87
N ILE A 41 5.81 -13.47 -4.72
CA ILE A 41 5.33 -12.60 -3.64
C ILE A 41 5.99 -11.23 -3.74
N THR A 42 5.15 -10.19 -3.72
CA THR A 42 5.59 -8.80 -3.55
C THR A 42 4.89 -8.17 -2.35
N VAL A 43 5.67 -7.67 -1.41
CA VAL A 43 5.18 -6.95 -0.23
C VAL A 43 5.29 -5.45 -0.48
N PHE A 44 4.21 -4.72 -0.27
CA PHE A 44 4.16 -3.26 -0.32
C PHE A 44 4.01 -2.71 1.09
N MET A 45 4.87 -1.76 1.44
CA MET A 45 4.83 -1.09 2.73
C MET A 45 5.34 0.35 2.64
N PRO A 46 4.94 1.25 3.55
CA PRO A 46 5.59 2.55 3.68
C PRO A 46 7.09 2.37 3.98
N SER A 47 7.91 3.34 3.59
CA SER A 47 9.36 3.22 3.76
C SER A 47 9.79 3.24 5.24
N HIS A 48 9.02 3.93 6.10
CA HIS A 48 9.34 4.14 7.51
C HIS A 48 10.75 4.69 7.74
N GLY A 49 11.25 5.49 6.79
CA GLY A 49 12.57 6.10 6.84
C GLY A 49 13.72 5.09 6.76
N GLN A 50 13.45 3.86 6.30
CA GLN A 50 14.43 2.79 6.25
C GLN A 50 15.27 2.76 4.97
N LEU A 51 14.97 3.59 3.97
CA LEU A 51 15.66 3.55 2.67
C LEU A 51 17.18 3.55 2.80
N GLU A 52 17.76 4.52 3.52
CA GLU A 52 19.22 4.64 3.67
C GLU A 52 19.83 3.47 4.45
N ASN A 53 19.09 2.89 5.40
CA ASN A 53 19.55 1.70 6.12
C ASN A 53 19.53 0.46 5.23
N LEU A 54 18.51 0.33 4.37
CA LEU A 54 18.34 -0.81 3.48
C LEU A 54 19.24 -0.75 2.26
N LYS A 55 19.56 0.44 1.72
CA LYS A 55 20.57 0.65 0.67
C LYS A 55 21.94 0.08 1.06
N LYS A 56 22.27 0.06 2.35
CA LYS A 56 23.52 -0.52 2.87
C LYS A 56 23.50 -2.06 2.90
N LYS A 57 22.32 -2.68 2.88
CA LYS A 57 22.12 -4.13 3.05
C LYS A 57 21.69 -4.83 1.77
N PHE A 58 20.95 -4.13 0.91
CA PHE A 58 20.33 -4.67 -0.28
C PHE A 58 20.55 -3.74 -1.46
N LYS A 59 20.53 -4.32 -2.66
CA LYS A 59 20.47 -3.53 -3.90
C LYS A 59 19.03 -3.03 -4.08
N LEU A 60 18.80 -1.75 -3.78
CA LEU A 60 17.52 -1.10 -3.99
C LEU A 60 17.44 -0.52 -5.40
N GLU A 61 16.34 -0.78 -6.09
CA GLU A 61 16.05 -0.30 -7.43
C GLU A 61 14.82 0.60 -7.38
N LYS A 62 14.97 1.86 -7.79
CA LYS A 62 13.85 2.80 -7.89
C LYS A 62 13.05 2.48 -9.17
N LEU A 63 11.72 2.35 -9.06
CA LEU A 63 10.86 2.22 -10.23
C LEU A 63 10.91 3.53 -11.03
N GLN A 64 10.85 3.44 -12.36
CA GLN A 64 11.03 4.57 -13.28
C GLN A 64 9.78 5.47 -13.41
N PHE A 65 9.05 5.67 -12.31
CA PHE A 65 7.96 6.64 -12.24
C PHE A 65 7.87 7.24 -10.83
N THR A 66 7.23 8.41 -10.75
CA THR A 66 6.94 9.08 -9.48
C THR A 66 5.51 9.56 -9.54
N CYS A 67 4.73 9.20 -8.53
CA CYS A 67 3.34 9.64 -8.40
C CYS A 67 3.36 11.05 -7.80
N VAL A 68 2.87 12.03 -8.57
CA VAL A 68 2.87 13.45 -8.20
C VAL A 68 1.45 13.99 -8.32
N GLY A 69 1.04 14.82 -7.38
CA GLY A 69 -0.27 15.48 -7.41
C GLY A 69 -0.46 16.41 -6.22
N GLN A 70 -1.70 16.84 -6.02
CA GLN A 70 -2.11 17.74 -4.94
C GLN A 70 -3.05 17.02 -3.99
N ILE A 71 -2.95 17.34 -2.71
CA ILE A 71 -3.88 16.90 -1.67
C ILE A 71 -4.24 18.09 -0.79
N ASN A 72 -5.48 18.13 -0.27
CA ASN A 72 -5.85 19.03 0.82
C ASN A 72 -5.53 18.34 2.16
N PRO A 73 -4.49 18.77 2.89
CA PRO A 73 -4.03 18.10 4.11
C PRO A 73 -5.00 18.20 5.28
N SER A 74 -5.93 19.17 5.27
CA SER A 74 -6.90 19.37 6.36
C SER A 74 -7.74 18.12 6.63
N PHE A 75 -8.07 17.37 5.58
CA PHE A 75 -8.87 16.14 5.67
C PHE A 75 -8.10 14.92 6.23
N ILE A 76 -6.78 15.01 6.32
CA ILE A 76 -5.93 14.02 7.01
C ILE A 76 -5.44 14.55 8.37
N GLY A 77 -6.01 15.66 8.85
CA GLY A 77 -5.77 16.23 10.17
C GLY A 77 -4.62 17.25 10.24
N ILE A 78 -4.25 17.87 9.12
CA ILE A 78 -3.12 18.81 9.02
C ILE A 78 -3.64 20.20 8.64
N ASN A 79 -3.33 21.22 9.45
CA ASN A 79 -3.73 22.62 9.19
C ASN A 79 -2.87 23.29 8.10
N GLU A 80 -2.85 22.72 6.90
CA GLU A 80 -2.25 23.29 5.68
C GLU A 80 -3.35 23.34 4.58
N GLN A 81 -3.33 24.36 3.71
CA GLN A 81 -4.40 24.57 2.73
C GLN A 81 -4.33 23.59 1.56
N GLU A 82 -3.16 23.46 0.94
CA GLU A 82 -2.87 22.50 -0.13
C GLU A 82 -1.41 22.07 -0.02
N ALA A 83 -1.13 20.81 -0.33
CA ALA A 83 0.23 20.29 -0.40
C ALA A 83 0.43 19.40 -1.62
N SER A 84 1.59 19.56 -2.27
CA SER A 84 2.02 18.65 -3.31
C SER A 84 2.55 17.36 -2.69
N TYR A 85 2.14 16.20 -3.19
CA TYR A 85 2.77 14.93 -2.85
C TYR A 85 3.71 14.45 -3.97
N TYR A 86 4.81 13.81 -3.57
CA TYR A 86 5.76 13.17 -4.48
C TYR A 86 6.12 11.79 -3.92
N ILE A 87 5.58 10.74 -4.52
CA ILE A 87 5.71 9.36 -4.04
C ILE A 87 6.55 8.55 -5.01
N SER A 88 7.60 7.91 -4.50
CA SER A 88 8.47 7.00 -5.24
C SER A 88 8.44 5.59 -4.66
N PHE A 89 8.82 4.63 -5.49
CA PHE A 89 8.77 3.20 -5.17
C PHE A 89 10.17 2.61 -5.30
N TYR A 90 10.61 1.92 -4.25
CA TYR A 90 11.93 1.31 -4.18
C TYR A 90 11.79 -0.20 -3.95
N LYS A 91 12.21 -0.99 -4.94
CA LYS A 91 12.14 -2.44 -4.90
C LYS A 91 13.49 -3.02 -4.44
N PHE A 92 13.43 -4.05 -3.62
CA PHE A 92 14.56 -4.94 -3.35
C PHE A 92 14.06 -6.36 -3.08
N LYS A 93 14.99 -7.31 -2.90
CA LYS A 93 14.67 -8.72 -2.65
C LYS A 93 15.27 -9.16 -1.33
N MET A 94 14.47 -9.83 -0.49
CA MET A 94 14.88 -10.37 0.80
C MET A 94 14.32 -11.78 0.95
N GLU A 95 15.20 -12.78 1.13
CA GLU A 95 14.81 -14.21 1.24
C GLU A 95 13.86 -14.66 0.11
N ASN A 96 14.20 -14.30 -1.13
CA ASN A 96 13.40 -14.50 -2.33
C ASN A 96 12.08 -13.71 -2.45
N VAL A 97 11.64 -13.01 -1.41
CA VAL A 97 10.45 -12.15 -1.43
C VAL A 97 10.80 -10.79 -2.02
N ASN A 98 9.99 -10.29 -2.96
CA ASN A 98 10.11 -8.92 -3.43
C ASN A 98 9.52 -7.97 -2.37
N ILE A 99 10.23 -6.92 -2.00
CA ILE A 99 9.73 -5.87 -1.13
C ILE A 99 9.76 -4.55 -1.91
N VAL A 100 8.65 -3.82 -1.89
CA VAL A 100 8.50 -2.50 -2.49
C VAL A 100 8.17 -1.50 -1.39
N LEU A 101 9.07 -0.56 -1.18
CA LEU A 101 8.92 0.54 -0.24
C LEU A 101 8.31 1.74 -0.96
N ILE A 102 7.26 2.30 -0.37
CA ILE A 102 6.62 3.53 -0.84
C ILE A 102 7.15 4.68 0.00
N SER A 103 7.82 5.64 -0.63
CA SER A 103 8.59 6.70 0.04
C SER A 103 8.26 8.08 -0.50
N GLY A 104 8.47 9.12 0.31
CA GLY A 104 8.29 10.51 -0.09
C GLY A 104 9.57 11.13 -0.66
N GLU A 105 9.43 11.90 -1.74
CA GLU A 105 10.55 12.62 -2.38
C GLU A 105 10.54 14.13 -2.11
N ASN A 106 9.56 14.62 -1.35
CA ASN A 106 9.52 16.00 -0.86
C ASN A 106 9.26 16.04 0.65
N SER A 107 9.44 17.22 1.26
CA SER A 107 9.29 17.43 2.71
C SER A 107 7.92 17.01 3.23
N PHE A 108 6.85 17.32 2.50
CA PHE A 108 5.49 16.97 2.89
C PHE A 108 5.27 15.44 2.89
N THR A 109 5.56 14.75 1.79
CA THR A 109 5.29 13.31 1.69
C THR A 109 6.20 12.50 2.61
N SER A 110 7.48 12.85 2.70
CA SER A 110 8.46 12.15 3.54
C SER A 110 8.12 12.25 5.03
N LYS A 111 7.55 13.38 5.49
CA LYS A 111 7.04 13.53 6.86
C LYS A 111 6.10 12.40 7.29
N TYR A 112 5.34 11.83 6.36
CA TYR A 112 4.36 10.78 6.65
C TYR A 112 4.85 9.39 6.24
N LEU A 113 5.21 9.17 4.97
CA LEU A 113 5.60 7.84 4.48
C LEU A 113 6.92 7.35 5.09
N ASP A 114 7.81 8.29 5.41
CA ASP A 114 9.14 8.00 5.91
C ASP A 114 9.26 8.24 7.43
N ASP A 115 8.14 8.45 8.13
CA ASP A 115 8.12 8.48 9.59
C ASP A 115 8.52 7.10 10.13
N LYS A 116 9.67 7.11 10.82
CA LYS A 116 10.33 5.97 11.46
C LYS A 116 9.45 5.27 12.49
N THR A 117 8.52 5.99 13.11
CA THR A 117 7.57 5.41 14.05
C THR A 117 6.36 4.89 13.26
N VAL A 118 6.24 3.56 13.14
CA VAL A 118 5.26 2.89 12.27
C VAL A 118 3.84 3.40 12.53
N TYR A 119 3.40 3.37 13.79
CA TYR A 119 2.05 3.74 14.24
C TYR A 119 2.00 5.08 15.00
N ASN A 120 2.80 6.07 14.58
CA ASN A 120 2.77 7.39 15.20
C ASN A 120 1.36 8.02 15.09
N PRO A 121 0.67 8.32 16.20
CA PRO A 121 -0.67 8.87 16.18
C PRO A 121 -0.79 10.19 15.38
N GLU A 122 0.29 10.97 15.31
CA GLU A 122 0.29 12.26 14.61
C GLU A 122 0.40 12.12 13.08
N THR A 123 1.02 11.04 12.59
CA THR A 123 1.30 10.87 11.15
C THR A 123 0.54 9.71 10.52
N ILE A 124 -0.06 8.81 11.31
CA ILE A 124 -0.65 7.56 10.82
C ILE A 124 -1.75 7.78 9.78
N LYS A 125 -2.60 8.81 9.95
CA LYS A 125 -3.64 9.16 8.97
C LYS A 125 -3.02 9.56 7.63
N GLY A 126 -2.06 10.48 7.65
CA GLY A 126 -1.33 10.90 6.45
C GLY A 126 -0.55 9.76 5.80
N LYS A 127 0.03 8.86 6.62
CA LYS A 127 0.75 7.67 6.15
C LYS A 127 -0.18 6.69 5.43
N ILE A 128 -1.35 6.37 5.99
CA ILE A 128 -2.38 5.55 5.34
C ILE A 128 -2.87 6.21 4.04
N SER A 129 -3.16 7.52 4.08
CA SER A 129 -3.66 8.27 2.92
C SER A 129 -2.67 8.28 1.77
N LEU A 130 -1.40 8.62 2.04
CA LEU A 130 -0.36 8.68 1.01
C LEU A 130 0.04 7.29 0.52
N PHE A 131 0.00 6.27 1.38
CA PHE A 131 0.18 4.88 0.96
C PHE A 131 -0.96 4.43 0.04
N SER A 132 -2.21 4.81 0.34
CA SER A 132 -3.38 4.57 -0.52
C SER A 132 -3.23 5.21 -1.90
N ILE A 133 -2.87 6.50 -1.96
CA ILE A 133 -2.62 7.22 -3.21
C ILE A 133 -1.46 6.57 -3.99
N GLY A 134 -0.39 6.19 -3.29
CA GLY A 134 0.75 5.50 -3.90
C GLY A 134 0.35 4.17 -4.55
N ILE A 135 -0.42 3.33 -3.86
CA ILE A 135 -0.92 2.06 -4.42
C ILE A 135 -1.81 2.32 -5.65
N GLN A 136 -2.68 3.32 -5.60
CA GLN A 136 -3.54 3.70 -6.72
C GLN A 136 -2.73 4.09 -7.96
N CYS A 137 -1.80 5.03 -7.82
CA CYS A 137 -0.87 5.42 -8.89
C CYS A 137 -0.07 4.24 -9.45
N LEU A 138 0.39 3.32 -8.59
CA LEU A 138 1.14 2.14 -9.02
C LEU A 138 0.29 1.20 -9.87
N VAL A 139 -0.96 0.98 -9.49
CA VAL A 139 -1.89 0.13 -10.23
C VAL A 139 -2.21 0.74 -11.59
N GLU A 140 -2.46 2.05 -11.66
CA GLU A 140 -2.64 2.78 -12.93
C GLU A 140 -1.42 2.62 -13.83
N PHE A 141 -0.22 2.85 -13.27
CA PHE A 141 1.04 2.66 -13.99
C PHE A 141 1.16 1.25 -14.58
N PHE A 142 0.85 0.19 -13.82
CA PHE A 142 0.90 -1.17 -14.36
C PHE A 142 -0.19 -1.46 -15.37
N ILE A 143 -1.40 -0.91 -15.22
CA ILE A 143 -2.46 -1.07 -16.24
C ILE A 143 -2.01 -0.47 -17.58
N GLU A 144 -1.37 0.70 -17.55
CA GLU A 144 -0.93 1.42 -18.75
C GLU A 144 0.33 0.81 -19.40
N ASN A 145 1.25 0.27 -18.60
CA ASN A 145 2.59 -0.11 -19.09
C ASN A 145 2.82 -1.63 -19.15
N ASN A 146 2.36 -2.39 -18.15
CA ASN A 146 2.52 -3.84 -18.12
C ASN A 146 1.50 -4.52 -17.20
N ARG A 147 0.31 -4.79 -17.73
CA ARG A 147 -0.80 -5.38 -16.96
C ARG A 147 -0.45 -6.73 -16.34
N SER A 148 0.54 -7.44 -16.87
CA SER A 148 1.00 -8.73 -16.32
C SER A 148 1.64 -8.60 -14.93
N ASP A 149 2.01 -7.39 -14.50
CA ASP A 149 2.58 -7.12 -13.17
C ASP A 149 1.54 -6.96 -12.05
N LEU A 150 0.26 -6.88 -12.40
CA LEU A 150 -0.82 -6.94 -11.43
C LEU A 150 -0.91 -8.34 -10.79
N PRO A 151 -1.33 -8.46 -9.53
CA PRO A 151 -1.44 -9.73 -8.85
C PRO A 151 -2.76 -10.44 -9.17
N GLU A 152 -2.84 -11.75 -8.93
CA GLU A 152 -4.13 -12.45 -8.88
C GLU A 152 -4.81 -12.29 -7.52
N VAL A 153 -4.03 -12.15 -6.45
CA VAL A 153 -4.51 -12.02 -5.06
C VAL A 153 -3.76 -10.93 -4.31
N VAL A 154 -4.48 -10.13 -3.53
CA VAL A 154 -3.90 -9.20 -2.53
C VAL A 154 -4.22 -9.67 -1.12
N HIS A 155 -3.22 -9.89 -0.28
CA HIS A 155 -3.37 -10.19 1.13
C HIS A 155 -3.14 -8.93 1.97
N LEU A 156 -4.14 -8.56 2.74
CA LEU A 156 -4.19 -7.37 3.58
C LEU A 156 -3.88 -7.73 5.03
N HIS A 157 -2.81 -7.18 5.58
CA HIS A 157 -2.47 -7.32 7.00
C HIS A 157 -2.95 -6.10 7.79
N ASP A 158 -4.02 -6.32 8.56
CA ASP A 158 -4.67 -5.36 9.44
C ASP A 158 -5.39 -4.20 8.73
N TYR A 159 -6.00 -3.31 9.51
CA TYR A 159 -6.92 -2.29 9.02
C TYR A 159 -6.27 -1.22 8.13
N HIS A 160 -5.00 -0.89 8.40
CA HIS A 160 -4.27 0.22 7.78
C HIS A 160 -4.17 0.10 6.25
N VAL A 161 -4.25 -1.11 5.72
CA VAL A 161 -4.07 -1.42 4.30
C VAL A 161 -5.37 -1.69 3.54
N VAL A 162 -6.50 -1.70 4.24
CA VAL A 162 -7.82 -1.89 3.61
C VAL A 162 -8.19 -0.69 2.75
N LEU A 163 -7.92 0.54 3.23
CA LEU A 163 -8.21 1.75 2.46
C LEU A 163 -7.41 1.79 1.13
N PRO A 164 -6.09 1.57 1.12
CA PRO A 164 -5.31 1.37 -0.11
C PRO A 164 -5.89 0.31 -1.05
N TYR A 165 -6.37 -0.80 -0.50
CA TYR A 165 -6.98 -1.86 -1.31
C TYR A 165 -8.31 -1.44 -1.94
N ILE A 166 -9.15 -0.70 -1.21
CA ILE A 166 -10.40 -0.15 -1.77
C ILE A 166 -10.08 0.77 -2.96
N GLY A 167 -9.08 1.65 -2.83
CA GLY A 167 -8.64 2.53 -3.92
C GLY A 167 -8.14 1.74 -5.14
N MET A 168 -7.26 0.75 -4.90
CA MET A 168 -6.83 -0.20 -5.95
C MET A 168 -8.03 -0.86 -6.63
N LYS A 169 -9.02 -1.34 -5.86
CA LYS A 169 -10.22 -2.00 -6.38
C LYS A 169 -11.05 -1.09 -7.27
N GLN A 170 -11.19 0.19 -6.93
CA GLN A 170 -11.92 1.15 -7.76
C GLN A 170 -11.23 1.36 -9.10
N ILE A 171 -9.90 1.48 -9.12
CA ILE A 171 -9.13 1.60 -10.37
C ILE A 171 -9.26 0.34 -11.21
N LEU A 172 -9.14 -0.84 -10.60
CA LEU A 172 -9.34 -2.11 -11.30
C LEU A 172 -10.75 -2.19 -11.89
N ALA A 173 -11.79 -1.85 -11.13
CA ALA A 173 -13.17 -1.88 -11.59
C ALA A 173 -13.41 -0.96 -12.81
N LYS A 174 -12.89 0.28 -12.77
CA LYS A 174 -12.94 1.21 -13.91
C LYS A 174 -12.29 0.64 -15.18
N ASN A 175 -11.33 -0.26 -15.02
CA ASN A 175 -10.57 -0.89 -16.10
C ASN A 175 -11.03 -2.32 -16.40
N ASN A 176 -12.24 -2.72 -15.95
CA ASN A 176 -12.80 -4.07 -16.12
C ASN A 176 -11.85 -5.18 -15.65
N LEU A 177 -11.17 -4.92 -14.54
CA LEU A 177 -10.20 -5.79 -13.89
C LEU A 177 -10.72 -6.23 -12.54
N ASN A 178 -10.37 -7.46 -12.15
CA ASN A 178 -10.73 -7.99 -10.85
C ASN A 178 -9.57 -8.79 -10.25
N VAL A 179 -9.26 -8.47 -8.99
CA VAL A 179 -8.20 -9.11 -8.20
C VAL A 179 -8.81 -9.58 -6.89
N ALA A 180 -8.59 -10.84 -6.51
CA ALA A 180 -9.14 -11.37 -5.26
C ALA A 180 -8.40 -10.77 -4.04
N SER A 181 -9.02 -10.84 -2.86
CA SER A 181 -8.33 -10.47 -1.61
C SER A 181 -8.55 -11.45 -0.48
N ILE A 182 -7.57 -11.44 0.42
CA ILE A 182 -7.64 -12.05 1.74
C ILE A 182 -7.37 -10.93 2.74
N LEU A 183 -8.18 -10.83 3.79
CA LEU A 183 -8.00 -9.86 4.87
C LEU A 183 -7.75 -10.59 6.18
N THR A 184 -6.64 -10.25 6.85
CA THR A 184 -6.34 -10.73 8.20
C THR A 184 -6.35 -9.56 9.17
N ILE A 185 -7.33 -9.55 10.08
CA ILE A 185 -7.47 -8.54 11.14
C ILE A 185 -6.97 -9.13 12.45
N HIS A 186 -6.11 -8.39 13.17
CA HIS A 186 -5.52 -8.83 14.44
C HIS A 186 -6.16 -8.18 15.65
N LEU A 187 -6.90 -7.09 15.45
CA LEU A 187 -7.59 -6.34 16.51
C LEU A 187 -9.10 -6.45 16.36
N LEU A 188 -9.81 -6.65 17.47
CA LEU A 188 -11.27 -6.60 17.50
C LEU A 188 -11.83 -5.17 17.36
N THR A 189 -10.96 -4.16 17.50
CA THR A 189 -11.31 -2.74 17.44
C THR A 189 -10.76 -2.09 16.19
N TRP A 190 -11.58 -1.26 15.55
CA TRP A 190 -11.24 -0.55 14.31
C TRP A 190 -11.46 0.96 14.47
N PRO A 191 -10.49 1.82 14.09
CA PRO A 191 -10.67 3.27 14.14
C PRO A 191 -11.62 3.74 13.04
N ARG A 192 -12.67 4.47 13.39
CA ARG A 192 -13.57 5.07 12.41
C ARG A 192 -12.93 6.33 11.83
N PHE A 193 -13.01 6.47 10.51
CA PHE A 193 -12.58 7.68 9.79
C PHE A 193 -13.80 8.40 9.21
N GLU A 194 -13.71 9.72 9.13
CA GLU A 194 -14.72 10.56 8.49
C GLU A 194 -14.70 10.38 6.97
N TYR A 195 -15.80 10.70 6.28
CA TYR A 195 -15.89 10.55 4.82
C TYR A 195 -14.82 11.36 4.06
N ASP A 196 -14.53 12.56 4.55
CA ASP A 196 -13.51 13.43 3.95
C ASP A 196 -12.13 12.79 3.96
N PHE A 197 -11.81 11.97 4.97
CA PHE A 197 -10.55 11.22 5.01
C PHE A 197 -10.46 10.19 3.89
N TYR A 198 -11.55 9.46 3.62
CA TYR A 198 -11.60 8.51 2.52
C TYR A 198 -11.44 9.21 1.17
N ARG A 199 -12.13 10.34 0.96
CA ARG A 199 -12.00 11.17 -0.25
C ARG A 199 -10.57 11.68 -0.45
N ALA A 200 -9.98 12.24 0.60
CA ALA A 200 -8.60 12.72 0.58
C ALA A 200 -7.56 11.62 0.33
N SER A 201 -7.90 10.37 0.64
CA SER A 201 -7.08 9.18 0.38
C SER A 201 -7.26 8.60 -1.04
N GLY A 202 -7.96 9.32 -1.93
CA GLY A 202 -8.19 8.95 -3.33
C GLY A 202 -9.44 8.10 -3.57
N ILE A 203 -10.27 7.84 -2.56
CA ILE A 203 -11.49 7.03 -2.76
C ILE A 203 -12.60 7.87 -3.35
N ASP A 204 -13.15 7.43 -4.48
CA ASP A 204 -14.19 8.15 -5.21
C ASP A 204 -15.55 7.44 -5.14
N GLU A 205 -16.50 7.85 -5.98
CA GLU A 205 -17.86 7.29 -6.02
C GLU A 205 -17.97 5.98 -6.82
N THR A 206 -16.86 5.45 -7.32
CA THR A 206 -16.85 4.21 -8.09
C THR A 206 -17.44 3.08 -7.25
N VAL A 207 -18.47 2.45 -7.81
CA VAL A 207 -19.18 1.35 -7.15
C VAL A 207 -18.35 0.08 -7.26
N LEU A 208 -18.16 -0.60 -6.13
CA LEU A 208 -17.53 -1.90 -6.08
C LEU A 208 -18.60 -2.98 -5.92
N GLU A 209 -18.60 -3.95 -6.83
CA GLU A 209 -19.45 -5.14 -6.73
C GLU A 209 -18.81 -6.16 -5.77
N LEU A 210 -19.56 -6.58 -4.76
CA LEU A 210 -19.20 -7.68 -3.88
C LEU A 210 -19.74 -9.00 -4.42
N ILE A 211 -19.10 -10.09 -4.01
CA ILE A 211 -19.61 -11.45 -4.25
C ILE A 211 -21.02 -11.52 -3.66
N ASN A 212 -22.01 -11.87 -4.50
CA ASN A 212 -23.47 -11.88 -4.28
C ASN A 212 -24.25 -10.61 -4.72
N GLY A 213 -23.67 -9.72 -5.53
CA GLY A 213 -24.39 -8.58 -6.11
C GLY A 213 -24.71 -7.47 -5.13
N LEU A 214 -24.03 -7.45 -3.97
CA LEU A 214 -24.07 -6.32 -3.04
C LEU A 214 -23.12 -5.23 -3.53
N TRP A 215 -23.55 -3.98 -3.49
CA TRP A 215 -22.77 -2.85 -4.00
C TRP A 215 -22.20 -2.03 -2.84
N LEU A 216 -20.88 -1.82 -2.84
CA LEU A 216 -20.24 -0.84 -1.96
C LEU A 216 -20.06 0.48 -2.71
N ARG A 217 -20.55 1.57 -2.12
CA ARG A 217 -20.43 2.93 -2.63
C ARG A 217 -20.22 3.88 -1.47
N LEU A 218 -19.28 4.83 -1.60
CA LEU A 218 -19.23 5.96 -0.68
C LEU A 218 -20.48 6.84 -0.85
N PRO A 219 -21.15 7.25 0.25
CA PRO A 219 -22.26 8.18 0.14
C PRO A 219 -21.82 9.50 -0.50
N LYS A 220 -22.81 10.18 -1.10
CA LYS A 220 -22.64 11.52 -1.66
C LYS A 220 -22.47 12.56 -0.55
#